data_AF-A0A820NPJ9-F1
#
_entry.id   AF-A0A820NPJ9-F1
#
_cell.length_a   1.000
_cell.length_b   1.000
_cell.length_c   1.000
_cell.angle_alpha   90.00
_cell.angle_beta   90.00
_cell.angle_gamma   90.00
#
_symmetry.space_group_name_H-M   'P 1'
#
loop_
_entity.id
_entity.type
_entity.pdbx_description
1 polymer ?
#
loop_
_entity_poly.entity_id
_entity_poly.type
_entity_poly.pdbx_seq_one_letter_code
_entity_poly.pdbx_strand_id
1 'polypeptide(L)'
;GLFSSVAWNNIGYIDWEPWLPKIFTRILRGFSVPIGKMQMPSLQDNYSVPDLTKWIVSMMGNGSSCLQYLQDLFITIKSFYHPSNTGGFQQDLVKFVSKLAEYFVTRVYL
;
A
#
# COMPACT_ATOMS: atom_id res chain seq x y z
N GLY A 1 -0.29 -10.37 6.83
CA GLY A 1 0.48 -11.19 7.77
C GLY A 1 1.60 -11.97 7.12
N LEU A 2 1.33 -13.08 6.42
CA LEU A 2 2.39 -14.02 6.00
C LEU A 2 3.36 -13.42 4.97
N PHE A 3 2.86 -12.94 3.83
CA PHE A 3 3.70 -12.37 2.76
C PHE A 3 4.46 -11.11 3.18
N SER A 4 3.85 -10.28 4.03
CA SER A 4 4.50 -9.06 4.56
C SER A 4 5.70 -9.40 5.46
N SER A 5 5.60 -10.43 6.29
CA SER A 5 6.73 -10.89 7.11
C SER A 5 7.82 -11.57 6.29
N VAL A 6 7.45 -12.38 5.29
CA VAL A 6 8.43 -13.02 4.39
C VAL A 6 9.21 -11.98 3.59
N ALA A 7 8.51 -11.01 3.01
CA ALA A 7 9.14 -9.94 2.24
C ALA A 7 10.06 -9.08 3.12
N TRP A 8 9.65 -8.78 4.36
CA TRP A 8 10.48 -8.03 5.31
C TRP A 8 11.75 -8.77 5.75
N ASN A 9 11.69 -10.09 5.88
CA ASN A 9 12.85 -10.89 6.27
C ASN A 9 13.78 -11.23 5.08
N ASN A 10 13.34 -11.01 3.84
CA ASN A 10 14.07 -11.37 2.61
C ASN A 10 14.14 -10.18 1.64
N ILE A 11 14.42 -8.98 2.17
CA ILE A 11 14.50 -7.75 1.38
C ILE A 11 15.60 -7.93 0.32
N GLY A 12 15.24 -7.77 -0.96
CA GLY A 12 16.17 -7.88 -2.09
C GLY A 12 16.43 -9.29 -2.63
N TYR A 13 15.90 -10.35 -2.01
CA TYR A 13 16.07 -11.74 -2.48
C TYR A 13 14.92 -12.24 -3.37
N ILE A 14 13.73 -11.63 -3.25
CA ILE A 14 12.55 -12.02 -4.01
C ILE A 14 12.29 -10.96 -5.08
N ASP A 15 12.20 -11.39 -6.34
CA ASP A 15 11.76 -10.53 -7.43
C ASP A 15 10.24 -10.39 -7.40
N TRP A 16 9.77 -9.22 -6.95
CA TRP A 16 8.36 -8.87 -6.88
C TRP A 16 7.84 -8.19 -8.16
N GLU A 17 8.72 -7.85 -9.11
CA GLU A 17 8.42 -7.00 -10.27
C GLU A 17 7.20 -7.47 -11.08
N PRO A 18 7.05 -8.78 -11.42
CA PRO A 18 5.91 -9.26 -12.19
C PRO A 18 4.57 -9.16 -11.43
N TRP A 19 4.63 -9.06 -10.11
CA TRP A 19 3.47 -9.11 -9.22
C TRP A 19 3.02 -7.73 -8.75
N LEU A 20 3.86 -6.69 -8.90
CA LEU A 20 3.57 -5.32 -8.48
C LEU A 20 2.20 -4.81 -8.97
N PRO A 21 1.80 -4.96 -10.26
CA PRO A 21 0.51 -4.47 -10.72
C PRO A 21 -0.67 -5.10 -9.95
N LYS A 22 -0.60 -6.41 -9.69
CA LYS A 22 -1.65 -7.15 -8.98
C LYS A 22 -1.69 -6.77 -7.50
N ILE A 23 -0.53 -6.60 -6.88
CA ILE A 23 -0.40 -6.23 -5.47
C ILE A 23 -0.96 -4.84 -5.23
N PHE A 24 -0.53 -3.84 -6.01
CA PHE A 24 -1.00 -2.46 -5.88
C PHE A 24 -2.49 -2.31 -6.21
N THR A 25 -3.00 -3.04 -7.21
CA THR A 25 -4.44 -3.09 -7.49
C THR A 25 -5.23 -3.68 -6.31
N ARG A 26 -4.71 -4.72 -5.66
CA ARG A 26 -5.35 -5.32 -4.47
C ARG A 26 -5.33 -4.37 -3.28
N ILE A 27 -4.23 -3.68 -3.06
CA ILE A 27 -4.09 -2.65 -2.02
C ILE A 27 -5.10 -1.52 -2.24
N LEU A 28 -5.18 -1.00 -3.47
CA LEU A 28 -6.13 0.05 -3.84
C LEU A 28 -7.59 -0.38 -3.59
N ARG A 29 -7.95 -1.63 -3.95
CA ARG A 29 -9.25 -2.21 -3.64
C ARG A 29 -9.50 -2.39 -2.13
N GLY A 30 -8.45 -2.68 -1.36
CA GLY A 30 -8.51 -2.81 0.09
C GLY A 30 -8.91 -1.53 0.80
N PHE A 31 -8.47 -0.36 0.30
CA PHE A 31 -8.91 0.94 0.83
C PHE A 31 -10.39 1.24 0.57
N SER A 32 -11.09 0.42 -0.22
CA SER A 32 -12.54 0.56 -0.50
C SER A 32 -12.92 1.95 -1.02
N VAL A 33 -11.99 2.60 -1.72
CA VAL A 33 -12.15 3.95 -2.24
C VAL A 33 -13.02 3.91 -3.51
N PRO A 34 -14.03 4.77 -3.65
CA PRO A 34 -14.85 4.81 -4.85
C PRO A 34 -14.04 5.36 -6.04
N ILE A 35 -13.84 4.56 -7.08
CA ILE A 35 -13.13 4.98 -8.30
C ILE A 35 -14.18 5.25 -9.38
N GLY A 36 -14.41 6.53 -9.68
CA GLY A 36 -15.43 6.94 -10.64
C GLY A 36 -16.86 6.68 -10.13
N LYS A 37 -17.73 6.16 -11.01
CA LYS A 37 -19.16 5.87 -10.68
C LYS A 37 -19.39 4.46 -10.09
N MET A 38 -18.35 3.63 -10.01
CA MET A 38 -18.48 2.26 -9.50
C MET A 38 -17.93 2.18 -8.08
N GLN A 39 -18.80 1.85 -7.12
CA GLN A 39 -18.36 1.35 -5.83
C GLN A 39 -17.82 -0.05 -6.06
N MET A 40 -16.50 -0.20 -6.01
CA MET A 40 -15.88 -1.52 -6.02
C MET A 40 -16.27 -2.21 -4.70
N PRO A 41 -16.85 -3.42 -4.73
CA PRO A 41 -17.15 -4.14 -3.51
C PRO A 41 -15.86 -4.31 -2.71
N SER A 42 -15.88 -3.91 -1.44
CA SER A 42 -14.72 -4.09 -0.58
C SER A 42 -14.40 -5.57 -0.57
N LEU A 43 -13.14 -5.90 -0.83
CA LEU A 43 -12.64 -7.21 -0.49
C LEU A 43 -12.60 -7.21 1.04
N GLN A 44 -13.67 -7.68 1.70
CA GLN A 44 -13.75 -7.95 3.15
C GLN A 44 -12.71 -8.97 3.64
N ASP A 45 -11.69 -9.24 2.84
CA ASP A 45 -10.52 -9.95 3.27
C ASP A 45 -9.87 -9.15 4.41
N ASN A 46 -9.58 -9.84 5.52
CA ASN A 46 -8.92 -9.35 6.74
C ASN A 46 -7.52 -8.74 6.49
N TYR A 47 -7.42 -7.65 5.74
CA TYR A 47 -6.17 -6.94 5.51
C TYR A 47 -5.96 -5.86 6.56
N SER A 48 -4.92 -6.06 7.37
CA SER A 48 -4.40 -5.02 8.24
C SER A 48 -3.63 -4.01 7.39
N VAL A 49 -4.04 -2.74 7.40
CA VAL A 49 -3.30 -1.62 6.75
C VAL A 49 -1.80 -1.66 7.09
N PRO A 50 -1.38 -1.82 8.38
CA PRO A 50 0.03 -2.01 8.74
C PRO A 50 0.75 -3.12 7.98
N ASP A 51 0.11 -4.28 7.79
CA ASP A 51 0.73 -5.41 7.09
C ASP A 51 0.96 -5.09 5.60
N LEU A 52 -0.02 -4.45 4.96
CA LEU A 52 0.10 -4.00 3.57
C LEU A 52 1.23 -2.98 3.45
N THR A 53 1.27 -1.99 4.34
CA THR A 53 2.30 -0.96 4.33
C THR A 53 3.70 -1.56 4.51
N LYS A 54 3.87 -2.50 5.45
CA LYS A 54 5.12 -3.22 5.66
C LYS A 54 5.57 -3.98 4.42
N TRP A 55 4.62 -4.61 3.70
CA TRP A 55 4.89 -5.30 2.45
C TRP A 55 5.39 -4.34 1.36
N ILE A 56 4.75 -3.18 1.16
CA ILE A 56 5.22 -2.17 0.20
C ILE A 56 6.65 -1.76 0.52
N VAL A 57 6.95 -1.39 1.78
CA VAL A 57 8.29 -0.92 2.17
C VAL A 57 9.36 -1.99 1.96
N SER A 58 9.02 -3.27 2.18
CA SER A 58 9.95 -4.38 1.93
C SER A 58 10.24 -4.65 0.44
N MET A 59 9.32 -4.28 -0.46
CA MET A 59 9.49 -4.43 -1.90
C MET A 59 10.27 -3.28 -2.54
N MET A 60 10.40 -2.13 -1.87
CA MET A 60 11.20 -1.02 -2.36
C MET A 60 12.67 -1.44 -2.42
N GLY A 61 13.30 -1.54 -3.57
CA GLY A 61 14.71 -1.93 -3.67
C GLY A 61 15.39 -1.30 -4.87
N ASN A 62 16.72 -1.38 -4.90
CA ASN A 62 17.51 -0.91 -6.04
C ASN A 62 17.06 -1.66 -7.30
N GLY A 63 16.58 -0.92 -8.30
CA GLY A 63 16.12 -1.46 -9.58
C GLY A 63 14.65 -1.89 -9.65
N SER A 64 13.87 -1.83 -8.55
CA SER A 64 12.44 -2.17 -8.57
C SER A 64 11.56 -1.00 -9.05
N SER A 65 10.50 -1.27 -9.81
CA SER A 65 9.49 -0.26 -10.15
C SER A 65 8.52 0.04 -8.99
N CYS A 66 8.75 -0.53 -7.79
CA CYS A 66 7.87 -0.41 -6.63
C CYS A 66 7.59 1.05 -6.24
N LEU A 67 8.61 1.92 -6.31
CA LEU A 67 8.45 3.35 -6.03
C LEU A 67 7.56 4.06 -7.05
N GLN A 68 7.65 3.68 -8.33
CA GLN A 68 6.77 4.19 -9.39
C GLN A 68 5.31 3.83 -9.11
N TYR A 69 5.03 2.56 -8.81
CA TYR A 69 3.67 2.10 -8.45
C TYR A 69 3.14 2.77 -7.18
N LEU A 70 4.01 3.04 -6.20
CA LEU A 70 3.63 3.79 -5.01
C LEU A 70 3.26 5.23 -5.34
N GLN A 71 4.03 5.88 -6.22
CA GLN A 71 3.72 7.24 -6.68
C GLN A 71 2.37 7.28 -7.40
N ASP A 72 2.10 6.32 -8.30
CA ASP A 72 0.83 6.22 -9.01
C ASP A 72 -0.35 5.95 -8.05
N LEU A 73 -0.12 5.12 -7.02
CA LEU A 73 -1.09 4.91 -5.95
C LEU A 73 -1.41 6.25 -5.26
N PHE A 74 -0.39 7.01 -4.85
CA PHE A 74 -0.56 8.33 -4.22
C PHE A 74 -1.32 9.33 -5.09
N ILE A 75 -1.02 9.37 -6.39
CA ILE A 75 -1.75 10.22 -7.35
C ILE A 75 -3.24 9.83 -7.36
N THR A 76 -3.52 8.53 -7.38
CA THR A 76 -4.89 7.98 -7.40
C THR A 76 -5.66 8.31 -6.13
N ILE A 77 -5.04 8.20 -4.96
CA ILE A 77 -5.70 8.44 -3.67
C ILE A 77 -5.68 9.91 -3.22
N LYS A 78 -4.95 10.79 -3.92
CA LYS A 78 -4.73 12.20 -3.54
C LYS A 78 -6.03 12.96 -3.28
N SER A 79 -7.04 12.78 -4.13
CA SER A 79 -8.32 13.47 -4.00
C SER A 79 -9.04 13.09 -2.70
N PHE A 80 -8.87 11.87 -2.19
CA PHE A 80 -9.51 11.37 -0.98
C PHE A 80 -8.90 11.90 0.32
N TYR A 81 -7.75 12.59 0.24
CA TYR A 81 -7.20 13.35 1.38
C TYR A 81 -7.77 14.77 1.50
N HIS A 82 -8.56 15.23 0.52
CA HIS A 82 -9.18 16.55 0.61
C HIS A 82 -10.25 16.56 1.74
N PRO A 83 -10.31 17.58 2.60
CA PRO A 83 -11.29 17.64 3.70
C PRO A 83 -12.75 17.53 3.29
N SER A 84 -13.08 17.83 2.03
CA SER A 84 -14.44 17.68 1.49
C SER A 84 -14.79 16.24 1.07
N ASN A 85 -13.81 15.34 1.00
CA ASN A 85 -13.97 13.94 0.57
C ASN A 85 -13.87 12.99 1.78
N THR A 86 -14.65 13.28 2.82
CA THR A 86 -14.73 12.45 4.03
C THR A 86 -15.49 11.15 3.75
N GLY A 87 -14.97 10.03 4.25
CA GLY A 87 -15.62 8.72 4.13
C GLY A 87 -14.97 7.70 5.07
N GLY A 88 -15.53 6.49 5.11
CA GLY A 88 -15.01 5.40 5.98
C GLY A 88 -13.56 5.02 5.73
N PHE A 89 -13.04 5.29 4.52
CA PHE A 89 -11.65 5.03 4.11
C PHE A 89 -10.63 6.01 4.72
N GLN A 90 -11.06 7.14 5.28
CA GLN A 90 -10.14 8.21 5.70
C GLN A 90 -9.21 7.77 6.83
N GLN A 91 -9.71 7.00 7.80
CA GLN A 91 -8.89 6.49 8.90
C GLN A 91 -7.80 5.53 8.39
N ASP A 92 -8.14 4.67 7.44
CA ASP A 92 -7.20 3.72 6.84
C ASP A 92 -6.15 4.42 5.98
N LEU A 93 -6.52 5.46 5.23
CA LEU A 93 -5.60 6.27 4.45
C LEU A 93 -4.59 7.02 5.35
N VAL A 94 -5.07 7.68 6.41
CA VAL A 94 -4.18 8.36 7.37
C VAL A 94 -3.24 7.37 8.07
N LYS A 95 -3.78 6.22 8.48
CA LYS A 95 -2.99 5.13 9.09
C LYS A 95 -1.95 4.58 8.12
N PHE A 96 -2.30 4.43 6.85
CA PHE A 96 -1.38 3.97 5.80
C PHE A 96 -0.18 4.89 5.68
N VAL A 97 -0.38 6.20 5.55
CA VAL A 97 0.72 7.18 5.41
C VAL A 97 1.59 7.21 6.66
N SER A 98 0.97 7.21 7.83
CA SER A 98 1.70 7.22 9.11
C SER A 98 2.59 5.98 9.24
N LYS A 99 2.04 4.80 8.94
CA LYS A 99 2.80 3.53 8.98
C LYS A 99 3.84 3.46 7.87
N LEU A 100 3.62 4.11 6.74
CA LEU A 100 4.57 4.10 5.62
C LEU A 100 5.85 4.82 6.03
N ALA A 101 5.71 6.01 6.63
CA ALA A 101 6.84 6.75 7.19
C ALA A 101 7.55 5.95 8.30
N GLU A 102 6.79 5.37 9.24
CA GLU A 102 7.34 4.57 10.34
C GLU A 102 8.17 3.37 9.85
N TYR A 103 7.62 2.56 8.94
CA TYR A 103 8.32 1.40 8.41
C TYR A 103 9.47 1.77 7.49
N PHE A 104 9.35 2.85 6.72
CA PHE A 104 10.44 3.33 5.88
C PHE A 104 11.64 3.75 6.73
N VAL A 105 11.41 4.55 7.77
CA VAL A 105 12.44 4.94 8.74
C VAL A 105 13.03 3.71 9.42
N THR A 106 12.19 2.79 9.91
CA THR A 106 12.66 1.54 10.53
C THR A 106 13.57 0.74 9.60
N ARG A 107 13.24 0.68 8.31
CA ARG A 107 14.03 -0.05 7.32
C ARG A 107 15.38 0.62 7.02
N VAL A 108 15.44 1.95 7.02
CA VAL A 108 16.71 2.66 6.80
C VAL A 108 17.70 2.41 7.95
N TYR A 109 17.20 2.14 9.14
CA TYR A 109 18.02 1.78 10.31
C TYR A 109 18.40 0.28 10.39
N LEU A 110 17.88 -0.57 9.49
CA LEU A 110 18.23 -1.99 9.38
C LEU A 110 19.37 -2.21 8.38
#